data_AF-A0A258SRA8-F1
#
_entry.id   AF-A0A258SRA8-F1
#
_cell.length_a   1.000
_cell.length_b   1.000
_cell.length_c   1.000
_cell.angle_alpha   90.00
_cell.angle_beta   90.00
_cell.angle_gamma   90.00
#
_symmetry.space_group_name_H-M   'P 1'
#
loop_
_entity.id
_entity.type
_entity.pdbx_description
1 polymer ?
#
loop_
_entity_poly.entity_id
_entity_poly.type
_entity_poly.pdbx_seq_one_letter_code
_entity_poly.pdbx_strand_id
1 'polypeptide(L)'
;GAALLYNAFSGSAAGKQPVRFHLVGHSAGSIVHAHIIDALAAKLKFESVSFLAPAVRHDTFDKLVRPRILDGTIQRYQQFHLTDKAEEDDSTCSPYMRSLLYLVSESFEGGERTPILGMDKYFDAALARLENVTVHMSPGKTSTSTTHGGFDNDKPTQQSVVRFIKKT
;
A
#
# COMPACT_ATOMS: atom_id res chain seq x y z
N GLY A 1 -1.66 -17.69 8.53
CA GLY A 1 -0.41 -17.01 8.95
C GLY A 1 -0.69 -15.89 9.94
N ALA A 2 -1.03 -14.69 9.46
CA ALA A 2 -1.18 -13.50 10.31
C ALA A 2 -2.19 -13.63 11.46
N ALA A 3 -3.35 -14.27 11.23
CA ALA A 3 -4.31 -14.54 12.30
C ALA A 3 -3.73 -15.41 13.43
N LEU A 4 -2.88 -16.39 13.10
CA LEU A 4 -2.20 -17.22 14.09
C LEU A 4 -1.16 -16.41 14.87
N LEU A 5 -0.38 -15.57 14.17
CA LEU A 5 0.58 -14.67 14.81
C LEU A 5 -0.11 -13.67 15.74
N TYR A 6 -1.23 -13.09 15.31
CA TYR A 6 -2.03 -12.20 16.15
C TYR A 6 -2.56 -12.93 17.38
N ASN A 7 -3.13 -14.13 17.24
CA ASN A 7 -3.61 -14.90 18.40
C ASN A 7 -2.48 -15.22 19.40
N ALA A 8 -1.30 -15.59 18.90
CA ALA A 8 -0.12 -15.82 19.74
C ALA A 8 0.34 -14.52 20.44
N PHE A 9 0.36 -13.40 19.71
CA PHE A 9 0.69 -12.08 20.26
C PHE A 9 -0.31 -11.65 21.34
N SER A 10 -1.61 -11.77 21.10
CA SER A 10 -2.66 -11.37 22.04
C SER A 10 -2.62 -12.16 23.35
N GLY A 11 -2.16 -13.41 23.32
CA GLY A 11 -1.94 -14.22 24.52
C GLY A 11 -0.63 -13.91 25.27
N SER A 12 0.30 -13.17 24.65
CA SER A 12 1.61 -12.87 25.21
C SER A 12 1.59 -11.70 26.20
N ALA A 13 2.67 -11.53 26.98
CA ALA A 13 2.84 -10.38 27.85
C ALA A 13 2.85 -9.04 27.08
N ALA A 14 3.37 -9.03 25.85
CA ALA A 14 3.37 -7.84 24.98
C ALA A 14 1.96 -7.46 24.53
N GLY A 15 1.08 -8.45 24.31
CA GLY A 15 -0.33 -8.23 23.96
C GLY A 15 -1.17 -7.59 25.08
N LYS A 16 -0.66 -7.58 26.31
CA LYS A 16 -1.30 -6.92 27.46
C LYS A 16 -0.95 -5.43 27.58
N GLN A 17 -0.03 -4.94 26.77
CA GLN A 17 0.36 -3.53 26.75
C GLN A 17 -0.41 -2.77 25.66
N PRO A 18 -0.57 -1.44 25.78
CA PRO A 18 -1.07 -0.62 24.68
C PRO A 18 -0.11 -0.68 23.48
N VAL A 19 -0.51 -1.34 22.40
CA VAL A 19 0.29 -1.49 21.18
C VAL A 19 -0.47 -0.88 20.00
N ARG A 20 0.24 -0.06 19.21
CA ARG A 20 -0.26 0.49 17.94
C ARG A 20 0.18 -0.41 16.79
N PHE A 21 -0.75 -0.77 15.93
CA PHE A 21 -0.48 -1.63 14.79
C PHE A 21 -0.30 -0.80 13.53
N HIS A 22 0.86 -0.97 12.89
CA HIS A 22 1.21 -0.27 11.65
C HIS A 22 1.56 -1.31 10.58
N LEU A 23 1.03 -1.16 9.38
CA LEU A 23 1.36 -2.00 8.23
C LEU A 23 2.09 -1.18 7.16
N VAL A 24 3.17 -1.73 6.60
CA VAL A 24 3.92 -1.12 5.49
C VAL A 24 4.14 -2.18 4.41
N GLY A 25 3.41 -2.08 3.30
CA GLY A 25 3.48 -3.06 2.21
C GLY A 25 3.98 -2.43 0.92
N HIS A 26 5.10 -2.91 0.40
CA HIS A 26 5.58 -2.55 -0.93
C HIS A 26 5.12 -3.58 -1.97
N SER A 27 4.72 -3.13 -3.17
CA SER A 27 4.40 -4.00 -4.30
C SER A 27 3.40 -5.10 -3.88
N ALA A 28 3.71 -6.37 -4.10
CA ALA A 28 2.90 -7.53 -3.71
C ALA A 28 2.63 -7.63 -2.19
N GLY A 29 3.44 -6.97 -1.35
CA GLY A 29 3.18 -6.85 0.08
C GLY A 29 1.84 -6.16 0.38
N SER A 30 1.36 -5.28 -0.51
CA SER A 30 0.03 -4.68 -0.41
C SER A 30 -1.11 -5.71 -0.55
N ILE A 31 -0.94 -6.74 -1.37
CA ILE A 31 -1.91 -7.85 -1.53
C ILE A 31 -2.02 -8.61 -0.21
N VAL A 32 -0.86 -8.99 0.36
CA VAL A 32 -0.81 -9.68 1.65
C VAL A 32 -1.47 -8.82 2.73
N HIS A 33 -1.13 -7.53 2.80
CA HIS A 33 -1.71 -6.63 3.80
C HIS A 33 -3.22 -6.42 3.62
N ALA A 34 -3.74 -6.37 2.39
CA ALA A 34 -5.19 -6.30 2.16
C ALA A 34 -5.94 -7.48 2.81
N HIS A 35 -5.41 -8.70 2.65
CA HIS A 35 -6.00 -9.88 3.28
C HIS A 35 -5.78 -9.94 4.80
N ILE A 36 -4.66 -9.43 5.32
CA ILE A 36 -4.43 -9.34 6.77
C ILE A 36 -5.42 -8.36 7.40
N ILE A 37 -5.63 -7.21 6.77
CA ILE A 37 -6.58 -6.19 7.22
C ILE A 37 -7.97 -6.81 7.34
N ASP A 38 -8.46 -7.45 6.27
CA ASP A 38 -9.80 -8.05 6.29
C ASP A 38 -9.93 -9.16 7.36
N ALA A 39 -8.94 -10.04 7.46
CA ALA A 39 -8.95 -11.14 8.43
C ALA A 39 -8.91 -10.69 9.89
N LEU A 40 -8.39 -9.49 10.18
CA LEU A 40 -8.20 -8.98 11.54
C LEU A 40 -9.07 -7.77 11.89
N ALA A 41 -9.78 -7.17 10.93
CA ALA A 41 -10.57 -5.94 11.12
C ALA A 41 -11.58 -6.02 12.28
N ALA A 42 -12.18 -7.18 12.53
CA ALA A 42 -13.12 -7.37 13.62
C ALA A 42 -12.47 -7.40 15.02
N LYS A 43 -11.14 -7.57 15.09
CA LYS A 43 -10.39 -7.76 16.34
C LYS A 43 -9.35 -6.66 16.58
N LEU A 44 -8.95 -5.96 15.52
CA LEU A 44 -7.80 -5.09 15.52
C LEU A 44 -8.09 -3.81 14.75
N LYS A 45 -7.72 -2.68 15.36
CA LYS A 45 -7.60 -1.41 14.65
C LYS A 45 -6.15 -1.20 14.23
N PHE A 46 -5.98 -0.66 13.03
CA PHE A 46 -4.69 -0.29 12.48
C PHE A 46 -4.50 1.21 12.64
N GLU A 47 -3.44 1.59 13.36
CA GLU A 47 -3.06 2.98 13.57
C GLU A 47 -2.62 3.62 12.25
N SER A 48 -1.89 2.88 11.43
CA SER A 48 -1.60 3.32 10.07
C SER A 48 -1.36 2.19 9.09
N VAL A 49 -1.73 2.40 7.83
CA VAL A 49 -1.36 1.53 6.70
C VAL A 49 -0.63 2.37 5.66
N SER A 50 0.54 1.90 5.22
CA SER A 50 1.37 2.55 4.20
C SER A 50 1.58 1.59 3.03
N PHE A 51 1.04 1.90 1.87
CA PHE A 51 1.26 1.13 0.65
C PHE A 51 2.25 1.85 -0.26
N LEU A 52 3.31 1.15 -0.67
CA LEU A 52 4.36 1.66 -1.54
C LEU A 52 4.25 0.95 -2.89
N ALA A 53 3.94 1.67 -3.96
CA ALA A 53 3.62 1.11 -5.27
C ALA A 53 2.73 -0.16 -5.19
N PRO A 54 1.51 -0.07 -4.63
CA PRO A 54 0.70 -1.24 -4.33
C PRO A 54 0.35 -2.06 -5.58
N ALA A 55 0.76 -3.33 -5.60
CA ALA A 55 0.40 -4.26 -6.68
C ALA A 55 -1.00 -4.90 -6.50
N VAL A 56 -1.73 -4.55 -5.43
CA VAL A 56 -3.10 -5.05 -5.23
C VAL A 56 -4.04 -4.49 -6.30
N ARG A 57 -4.90 -5.35 -6.85
CA ARG A 57 -5.96 -4.94 -7.77
C ARG A 57 -6.92 -3.95 -7.11
N HIS A 58 -7.48 -3.07 -7.93
CA HIS A 58 -8.47 -2.08 -7.46
C HIS A 58 -9.70 -2.75 -6.84
N ASP A 59 -10.23 -3.81 -7.46
CA ASP A 59 -11.40 -4.55 -6.96
C ASP A 59 -11.18 -5.15 -5.56
N THR A 60 -9.96 -5.64 -5.33
CA THR A 60 -9.53 -6.31 -4.10
C THR A 60 -9.31 -5.28 -3.02
N PHE A 61 -8.74 -4.12 -3.36
CA PHE A 61 -8.63 -2.98 -2.46
C PHE A 61 -10.02 -2.47 -2.04
N ASP A 62 -10.93 -2.27 -2.99
CA ASP A 62 -12.29 -1.78 -2.73
C ASP A 62 -13.09 -2.75 -1.85
N LYS A 63 -12.86 -4.05 -2.01
CA LYS A 63 -13.50 -5.08 -1.20
C LYS A 63 -12.93 -5.17 0.22
N LEU A 64 -11.60 -5.16 0.35
CA LEU A 64 -10.92 -5.58 1.59
C LEU A 64 -10.40 -4.42 2.44
N VAL A 65 -10.01 -3.30 1.82
CA VAL A 65 -9.29 -2.20 2.48
C VAL A 65 -10.11 -0.93 2.55
N ARG A 66 -10.72 -0.49 1.44
CA ARG A 66 -11.50 0.76 1.40
C ARG A 66 -12.58 0.84 2.49
N PRO A 67 -13.38 -0.22 2.76
CA PRO A 67 -14.40 -0.14 3.82
C PRO A 67 -13.77 0.11 5.20
N ARG A 68 -12.55 -0.40 5.41
CA ARG A 68 -11.80 -0.25 6.67
C ARG A 68 -11.21 1.14 6.85
N ILE A 69 -10.92 1.85 5.76
CA ILE A 69 -10.56 3.28 5.79
C ILE A 69 -11.79 4.11 6.17
N LEU A 70 -12.95 3.77 5.59
CA LEU A 70 -14.21 4.51 5.79
C LEU A 70 -14.81 4.30 7.19
N ASP A 71 -14.74 3.08 7.73
CA ASP A 71 -15.29 2.74 9.06
C ASP A 71 -14.32 3.09 10.22
N GLY A 72 -13.11 3.58 9.90
CA GLY A 72 -12.09 3.95 10.88
C GLY A 72 -11.35 2.77 11.51
N THR A 73 -11.52 1.54 11.03
CA THR A 73 -10.66 0.40 11.41
C THR A 73 -9.20 0.68 11.04
N ILE A 74 -8.98 1.34 9.90
CA ILE A 74 -7.72 1.97 9.52
C ILE A 74 -7.82 3.45 9.85
N GLN A 75 -7.09 3.88 10.88
CA GLN A 75 -7.12 5.26 11.35
C GLN A 75 -6.50 6.21 10.34
N ARG A 76 -5.40 5.80 9.69
CA ARG A 76 -4.68 6.61 8.71
C ARG A 76 -4.10 5.74 7.60
N TYR A 77 -4.31 6.15 6.36
CA TYR A 77 -3.80 5.47 5.18
C TYR A 77 -2.88 6.40 4.41
N GLN A 78 -1.75 5.89 3.93
CA GLN A 78 -0.94 6.58 2.93
C GLN A 78 -0.56 5.66 1.77
N GLN A 79 -0.51 6.23 0.58
CA GLN A 79 -0.09 5.52 -0.63
C GLN A 79 1.00 6.31 -1.36
N PHE A 80 2.01 5.58 -1.83
CA PHE A 80 3.02 6.08 -2.75
C PHE A 80 2.83 5.38 -4.09
N HIS A 81 2.86 6.14 -5.18
CA HIS A 81 2.87 5.60 -6.53
C HIS A 81 3.71 6.49 -7.45
N LEU A 82 4.18 5.91 -8.56
CA LEU A 82 4.82 6.68 -9.61
C LEU A 82 3.76 7.48 -10.37
N THR A 83 4.12 8.64 -10.89
CA THR A 83 3.35 9.29 -11.96
C THR A 83 3.28 8.37 -13.18
N ASP A 84 2.24 8.49 -14.01
CA ASP A 84 2.12 7.69 -15.23
C ASP A 84 3.36 7.78 -16.13
N LYS A 85 3.91 8.99 -16.29
CA LYS A 85 5.17 9.23 -17.03
C LYS A 85 6.32 8.40 -16.47
N ALA A 86 6.49 8.39 -15.15
CA ALA A 86 7.58 7.65 -14.51
C ALA A 86 7.37 6.14 -14.59
N GLU A 87 6.13 5.65 -14.56
CA GLU A 87 5.84 4.23 -14.81
C GLU A 87 6.13 3.80 -16.25
N GLU A 88 5.86 4.67 -17.23
CA GLU A 88 6.15 4.40 -18.64
C GLU A 88 7.65 4.44 -18.95
N ASP A 89 8.42 5.26 -18.23
CA ASP A 89 9.87 5.37 -18.38
C ASP A 89 10.65 4.33 -17.54
N ASP A 90 9.97 3.52 -16.73
CA ASP A 90 10.60 2.54 -15.83
C ASP A 90 11.17 1.35 -16.61
N SER A 91 12.50 1.31 -16.76
CA SER A 91 13.20 0.23 -17.49
C SER A 91 13.39 -1.06 -16.69
N THR A 92 12.84 -1.17 -15.47
CA THR A 92 13.02 -2.33 -14.57
C THR A 92 12.58 -3.65 -15.21
N CYS A 93 11.62 -3.65 -16.14
CA CYS A 93 11.18 -4.85 -16.85
C CYS A 93 11.74 -4.97 -18.27
N SER A 94 12.97 -4.54 -18.54
CA SER A 94 13.61 -4.73 -19.86
C SER A 94 13.50 -6.20 -20.33
N PRO A 95 13.02 -6.48 -21.55
CA PRO A 95 12.82 -5.56 -22.68
C PRO A 95 11.41 -4.93 -22.80
N TYR A 96 10.51 -5.14 -21.84
CA TYR A 96 9.17 -4.52 -21.83
C TYR A 96 9.21 -3.00 -21.62
N MET A 97 10.32 -2.48 -21.05
CA MET A 97 10.66 -1.06 -20.92
C MET A 97 9.59 -0.19 -20.22
N ARG A 98 8.77 -0.79 -19.37
CA ARG A 98 7.78 -0.14 -18.49
C ARG A 98 7.81 -0.78 -17.11
N SER A 99 7.12 -0.17 -16.15
CA SER A 99 7.02 -0.67 -14.78
C SER A 99 6.54 -2.12 -14.69
N LEU A 100 6.93 -2.80 -13.61
CA LEU A 100 6.43 -4.15 -13.32
C LEU A 100 4.91 -4.16 -13.15
N LEU A 101 4.30 -3.07 -12.65
CA LEU A 101 2.85 -2.97 -12.54
C LEU A 101 2.19 -2.90 -13.91
N TYR A 102 2.80 -2.24 -14.91
CA TYR A 102 2.34 -2.32 -16.28
C TYR A 102 2.41 -3.72 -16.86
N LEU A 103 3.44 -4.51 -16.53
CA LEU A 103 3.52 -5.88 -17.01
C LEU A 103 2.44 -6.76 -16.37
N VAL A 104 2.24 -6.62 -15.06
CA VAL A 104 1.21 -7.35 -14.31
C VAL A 104 -0.19 -6.97 -14.80
N SER A 105 -0.48 -5.67 -14.85
CA SER A 105 -1.79 -5.12 -15.24
C SER A 105 -2.19 -5.55 -16.66
N GLU A 106 -1.25 -5.58 -17.60
CA GLU A 106 -1.56 -5.82 -19.01
C GLU A 106 -1.44 -7.29 -19.41
N SER A 107 -0.67 -8.11 -18.70
CA SER A 107 -0.29 -9.46 -19.17
C SER A 107 -0.53 -10.60 -18.18
N PHE A 108 -0.54 -10.36 -16.86
CA PHE A 108 -0.49 -11.44 -15.87
C PHE A 108 -1.75 -11.61 -15.01
N GLU A 109 -2.74 -10.73 -15.12
CA GLU A 109 -4.07 -10.90 -14.50
C GLU A 109 -5.03 -11.63 -15.46
N GLY A 110 -4.69 -12.87 -15.83
CA GLY A 110 -5.54 -13.72 -16.66
C GLY A 110 -5.59 -13.36 -18.15
N GLY A 111 -4.64 -12.52 -18.62
CA GLY A 111 -4.56 -12.08 -20.02
C GLY A 111 -5.45 -10.89 -20.37
N GLU A 112 -6.14 -10.32 -19.39
CA GLU A 112 -6.99 -9.13 -19.52
C GLU A 112 -6.36 -7.93 -18.81
N ARG A 113 -6.56 -6.74 -19.37
CA ARG A 113 -6.09 -5.49 -18.75
C ARG A 113 -6.83 -5.26 -17.43
N THR A 114 -6.08 -5.27 -16.33
CA THR A 114 -6.63 -5.22 -14.97
C THR A 114 -6.11 -4.02 -14.19
N PRO A 115 -7.00 -3.16 -13.65
CA PRO A 115 -6.59 -2.01 -12.85
C PRO A 115 -5.85 -2.39 -11.56
N ILE A 116 -4.62 -1.91 -11.43
CA ILE A 116 -3.78 -2.07 -10.24
C ILE A 116 -3.72 -0.74 -9.48
N LEU A 117 -3.92 -0.78 -8.16
CA LEU A 117 -4.05 0.40 -7.31
C LEU A 117 -2.82 1.32 -7.36
N GLY A 118 -1.63 0.75 -7.54
CA GLY A 118 -0.36 1.46 -7.56
C GLY A 118 -0.09 2.27 -8.82
N MET A 119 -0.95 2.19 -9.84
CA MET A 119 -0.79 2.93 -11.09
C MET A 119 -1.62 4.23 -11.04
N ASP A 120 -0.97 5.35 -11.35
CA ASP A 120 -1.59 6.70 -11.32
C ASP A 120 -2.84 6.80 -12.21
N LYS A 121 -2.81 6.29 -13.44
CA LYS A 121 -3.98 6.24 -14.34
C LYS A 121 -5.23 5.56 -13.77
N TYR A 122 -5.07 4.68 -12.79
CA TYR A 122 -6.17 3.96 -12.15
C TYR A 122 -6.46 4.43 -10.73
N PHE A 123 -5.75 5.47 -10.26
CA PHE A 123 -5.90 5.97 -8.92
C PHE A 123 -7.22 6.74 -8.76
N ASP A 124 -8.02 6.35 -7.78
CA ASP A 124 -9.30 6.99 -7.48
C ASP A 124 -9.09 8.32 -6.74
N ALA A 125 -9.29 9.43 -7.45
CA ALA A 125 -9.19 10.78 -6.88
C ALA A 125 -10.17 11.04 -5.72
N ALA A 126 -11.28 10.30 -5.60
CA ALA A 126 -12.17 10.42 -4.46
C ALA A 126 -11.53 9.88 -3.17
N LEU A 127 -10.68 8.85 -3.27
CA LEU A 127 -9.94 8.31 -2.12
C LEU A 127 -9.00 9.37 -1.53
N ALA A 128 -8.33 10.16 -2.38
CA ALA A 128 -7.44 11.25 -1.94
C ALA A 128 -8.14 12.40 -1.21
N ARG A 129 -9.47 12.49 -1.30
CA ARG A 129 -10.27 13.53 -0.62
C ARG A 129 -10.67 13.13 0.79
N LEU A 130 -10.46 11.88 1.18
CA LEU A 130 -10.74 11.42 2.55
C LEU A 130 -9.73 12.03 3.52
N GLU A 131 -10.20 12.54 4.66
CA GLU A 131 -9.37 13.25 5.64
C GLU A 131 -8.26 12.38 6.24
N ASN A 132 -8.46 11.06 6.27
CA ASN A 132 -7.51 10.09 6.80
C ASN A 132 -6.62 9.43 5.72
N VAL A 133 -6.63 9.96 4.49
CA VAL A 133 -5.81 9.46 3.37
C VAL A 133 -4.76 10.49 2.96
N THR A 134 -3.53 10.04 2.79
CA THR A 134 -2.45 10.83 2.19
C THR A 134 -1.90 10.13 0.95
N VAL A 135 -1.74 10.87 -0.15
CA VAL A 135 -1.22 10.32 -1.42
C VAL A 135 0.09 11.01 -1.77
N HIS A 136 1.05 10.23 -2.23
CA HIS A 136 2.38 10.67 -2.60
C HIS A 136 2.71 10.22 -4.01
N MET A 137 2.75 11.17 -4.95
CA MET A 137 3.22 10.92 -6.30
C MET A 137 4.75 11.03 -6.36
N SER A 138 5.37 10.17 -7.17
CA SER A 138 6.82 10.11 -7.33
C SER A 138 7.22 10.13 -8.82
N PRO A 139 8.32 10.82 -9.18
CA PRO A 139 9.23 11.59 -8.30
C PRO A 139 8.59 12.89 -7.76
N GLY A 140 8.96 13.25 -6.54
CA GLY A 140 8.42 14.41 -5.81
C GLY A 140 9.16 14.69 -4.49
N LYS A 141 8.59 15.56 -3.65
CA LYS A 141 9.24 15.97 -2.39
C LYS A 141 9.30 14.84 -1.35
N THR A 142 8.30 13.97 -1.33
CA THR A 142 8.13 12.90 -0.33
C THR A 142 8.69 11.55 -0.79
N SER A 143 9.04 11.43 -2.07
CA SER A 143 9.70 10.27 -2.66
C SER A 143 10.47 10.72 -3.90
N THR A 144 11.74 10.34 -4.03
CA THR A 144 12.52 10.61 -5.25
C THR A 144 12.60 9.40 -6.18
N SER A 145 11.79 8.37 -5.91
CA SER A 145 11.82 7.14 -6.69
C SER A 145 11.30 7.37 -8.10
N THR A 146 11.99 6.80 -9.08
CA THR A 146 11.58 6.83 -10.50
C THR A 146 11.33 5.43 -11.04
N THR A 147 11.33 4.41 -10.17
CA THR A 147 11.11 3.01 -10.57
C THR A 147 10.21 2.32 -9.55
N HIS A 148 9.44 1.34 -9.99
CA HIS A 148 8.51 0.57 -9.14
C HIS A 148 9.21 -0.02 -7.92
N GLY A 149 10.38 -0.63 -8.16
CA GLY A 149 11.21 -1.25 -7.13
C GLY A 149 11.96 -0.27 -6.24
N GLY A 150 12.00 1.03 -6.56
CA GLY A 150 12.88 1.97 -5.88
C GLY A 150 12.32 2.52 -4.56
N PHE A 151 11.01 2.40 -4.29
CA PHE A 151 10.38 3.02 -3.12
C PHE A 151 10.90 2.53 -1.77
N ASP A 152 11.30 1.26 -1.67
CA ASP A 152 11.77 0.66 -0.42
C ASP A 152 13.19 1.10 -0.04
N ASN A 153 14.00 1.50 -1.02
CA ASN A 153 15.37 2.00 -0.86
C ASN A 153 15.47 3.53 -0.93
N ASP A 154 14.39 4.20 -1.34
CA ASP A 154 14.31 5.66 -1.44
C ASP A 154 14.26 6.33 -0.05
N LYS A 155 15.32 7.07 0.30
CA LYS A 155 15.44 7.70 1.63
C LYS A 155 14.27 8.66 1.95
N PRO A 156 13.84 9.55 1.04
CA PRO A 156 12.65 10.39 1.29
C PRO A 156 11.38 9.57 1.58
N THR A 157 11.16 8.46 0.87
CA THR A 157 10.04 7.54 1.10
C THR A 157 10.12 6.93 2.50
N GLN A 158 11.26 6.35 2.87
CA GLN A 158 11.48 5.76 4.20
C GLN A 158 11.23 6.78 5.32
N GLN A 159 11.76 8.01 5.16
CA GLN A 159 11.55 9.09 6.12
C GLN A 159 10.07 9.48 6.24
N SER A 160 9.34 9.52 5.13
CA SER A 160 7.91 9.81 5.11
C SER A 160 7.10 8.72 5.83
N VAL A 161 7.42 7.44 5.60
CA VAL A 161 6.82 6.30 6.32
C VAL A 161 7.08 6.39 7.83
N VAL A 162 8.32 6.63 8.24
CA VAL A 162 8.68 6.76 9.66
C VAL A 162 7.96 7.94 10.31
N ARG A 163 7.88 9.10 9.65
CA ARG A 163 7.10 10.25 10.15
C ARG A 163 5.63 9.90 10.32
N PHE A 164 5.05 9.17 9.36
CA PHE A 164 3.65 8.75 9.43
C PHE A 164 3.39 7.83 10.62
N ILE A 165 4.28 6.86 10.87
CA ILE A 165 4.19 5.95 12.04
C ILE A 165 4.32 6.72 13.36
N LYS A 166 5.23 7.69 13.42
CA LYS A 166 5.50 8.46 14.65
C LYS A 166 4.45 9.51 14.97
N LYS A 167 3.64 9.94 14.00
CA LYS A 167 2.53 10.86 14.25
C LYS A 167 1.58 10.22 15.26
N THR A 168 1.35 10.94 16.35
CA THR A 168 0.42 10.62 17.45
C THR A 168 -0.83 11.45 17.31
#